data_AF-A0A956IYM5-F1
#
_entry.id   AF-A0A956IYM5-F1
#
_cell.length_a   1.000
_cell.length_b   1.000
_cell.length_c   1.000
_cell.angle_alpha   90.00
_cell.angle_beta   90.00
_cell.angle_gamma   90.00
#
_symmetry.space_group_name_H-M   'P 1'
#
loop_
_entity.id
_entity.type
_entity.pdbx_description
1 polymer ?
#
loop_
_entity_poly.entity_id
_entity_poly.type
_entity_poly.pdbx_seq_one_letter_code
_entity_poly.pdbx_strand_id
1 'polypeptide(L)' 'MSREITVEVGQLFRACQETLELSLISDWGELDRKITRPRIQKAGLALSGFVKHVFPDRLQILGLTELDY' A
#
# COMPACT_ATOMS: atom_id res chain seq x y z
N MET A 1 23.92 -4.35 7.82
CA MET A 1 23.50 -3.95 6.46
C MET A 1 22.10 -4.49 6.23
N SER A 2 21.08 -3.64 6.24
CA SER A 2 19.72 -4.08 5.91
C SER A 2 19.67 -4.28 4.39
N ARG A 3 19.26 -5.46 3.93
CA ARG A 3 19.07 -5.75 2.50
C ARG A 3 18.04 -4.76 1.96
N GLU A 4 18.35 -4.13 0.83
CA GLU A 4 17.42 -3.23 0.15
C GLU A 4 16.31 -4.10 -0.47
N ILE A 5 15.18 -4.23 0.23
CA ILE A 5 14.04 -5.02 -0.24
C ILE A 5 13.16 -4.10 -1.09
N THR A 6 13.09 -4.40 -2.38
CA THR A 6 12.23 -3.69 -3.33
C THR A 6 11.36 -4.70 -4.06
N VAL A 7 10.06 -4.41 -4.16
CA VAL A 7 9.10 -5.21 -4.93
C VAL A 7 8.16 -4.28 -5.70
N GLU A 8 7.78 -4.65 -6.91
CA GLU A 8 6.76 -3.91 -7.67
C GLU A 8 5.36 -4.26 -7.14
N VAL A 9 4.43 -3.30 -7.18
CA VAL A 9 3.04 -3.54 -6.76
C VAL A 9 2.44 -4.72 -7.53
N GLY A 10 2.72 -4.84 -8.83
CA GLY A 10 2.21 -5.93 -9.67
C GLY A 10 2.77 -7.29 -9.29
N GLN A 11 4.02 -7.36 -8.82
CA GLN A 11 4.61 -8.60 -8.31
C GLN A 11 3.94 -9.02 -7.00
N LEU A 12 3.75 -8.08 -6.07
CA LEU A 12 3.05 -8.34 -4.81
C LEU A 12 1.60 -8.74 -5.05
N PHE A 13 0.88 -8.07 -5.94
CA PHE A 13 -0.48 -8.40 -6.31
C PHE A 13 -0.59 -9.83 -6.84
N ARG A 14 0.22 -10.20 -7.84
CA ARG A 14 0.20 -11.57 -8.41
C ARG A 14 0.53 -12.64 -7.38
N ALA A 15 1.45 -12.35 -6.45
CA ALA A 15 1.84 -13.29 -5.40
C ALA A 15 0.76 -13.48 -4.32
N CYS A 16 -0.09 -12.48 -4.08
CA CYS A 16 -1.04 -12.49 -2.96
C CYS A 16 -2.51 -12.49 -3.38
N GLN A 17 -2.85 -12.30 -4.65
CA GLN A 17 -4.23 -12.14 -5.11
C GLN A 17 -5.16 -13.28 -4.71
N GLU A 18 -4.69 -14.53 -4.75
CA GLU A 18 -5.49 -15.69 -4.38
C GLU A 18 -5.65 -15.81 -2.86
N THR A 19 -4.55 -15.64 -2.10
CA THR A 19 -4.55 -15.83 -0.64
C THR A 19 -5.24 -14.70 0.12
N LEU A 20 -5.18 -13.48 -0.42
CA LEU A 20 -5.78 -12.29 0.19
C LEU A 20 -7.06 -11.83 -0.53
N GLU A 21 -7.52 -12.61 -1.51
CA GLU A 21 -8.72 -12.31 -2.32
C GLU A 21 -8.68 -10.89 -2.91
N LEU A 22 -7.51 -10.48 -3.41
CA LEU A 22 -7.32 -9.13 -3.93
C LEU A 22 -8.00 -9.01 -5.30
N SER A 23 -8.78 -7.96 -5.47
CA SER A 23 -9.31 -7.54 -6.76
C SER A 23 -8.69 -6.21 -7.17
N LEU A 24 -8.26 -6.13 -8.42
CA LEU A 24 -7.84 -4.85 -9.00
C LEU A 24 -9.10 -4.05 -9.34
N ILE A 25 -9.40 -3.05 -8.53
CA ILE A 25 -10.59 -2.18 -8.72
C ILE A 25 -10.35 -1.14 -9.82
N SER A 26 -9.08 -0.83 -10.11
CA SER A 26 -8.71 0.31 -10.94
C SER A 26 -7.25 0.21 -11.39
N ASP A 27 -6.95 0.61 -12.62
CA ASP A 27 -5.60 0.72 -13.19
C ASP A 27 -5.25 2.18 -13.51
N TRP A 28 -5.69 3.13 -12.65
CA TRP A 28 -5.46 4.58 -12.83
C TRP A 28 -3.96 4.97 -12.86
N GLY A 29 -3.06 3.99 -12.86
CA GLY A 29 -1.65 4.05 -13.17
C GLY A 29 -1.08 2.64 -13.40
N GLU A 30 0.23 2.56 -13.60
CA GLU A 30 0.94 1.30 -13.80
C GLU A 30 1.20 0.56 -12.47
N LEU A 31 1.29 -0.76 -12.52
CA LEU A 31 1.60 -1.62 -11.36
C LEU A 31 3.11 -1.80 -11.13
N ASP A 32 3.94 -1.06 -11.87
CA ASP A 32 5.41 -1.05 -11.80
C ASP A 32 5.95 -0.23 -10.61
N ARG A 33 5.08 0.52 -9.92
CA ARG A 33 5.44 1.30 -8.73
C ARG A 33 6.15 0.43 -7.70
N LYS A 34 7.28 0.93 -7.20
CA LYS A 34 8.14 0.22 -6.24
C LYS A 34 7.69 0.44 -4.80
N ILE A 35 7.61 -0.67 -4.05
CA ILE A 35 7.50 -0.71 -2.59
C ILE A 35 8.91 -0.99 -2.07
N THR A 36 9.51 -0.02 -1.39
CA THR A 36 10.91 -0.11 -0.91
C THR A 36 11.00 -0.29 0.62
N ARG A 37 9.85 -0.27 1.31
CA ARG A 37 9.75 -0.48 2.75
C ARG A 37 8.79 -1.64 3.06
N PRO A 38 9.24 -2.67 3.79
CA PRO A 38 8.39 -3.79 4.19
C PRO A 38 7.52 -3.41 5.41
N ARG A 39 6.78 -2.29 5.32
CA ARG A 39 5.88 -1.82 6.38
C ARG A 39 4.63 -1.22 5.76
N ILE A 40 3.48 -1.70 6.22
CA ILE A 40 2.17 -1.14 5.85
C ILE A 40 1.96 0.23 6.51
N GLN A 41 1.13 1.05 5.88
CA GLN A 41 0.71 2.33 6.40
C GLN A 41 -0.82 2.39 6.52
N LYS A 42 -1.30 2.68 7.73
CA LYS A 42 -2.71 3.01 7.99
C LYS A 42 -2.88 4.53 7.94
N ALA A 43 -3.89 5.00 7.20
CA ALA A 43 -4.00 6.41 6.84
C ALA A 43 -4.98 7.23 7.73
N GLY A 44 -5.42 6.73 8.88
CA GLY A 44 -6.44 7.40 9.70
C GLY A 44 -6.18 8.88 10.01
N LEU A 45 -4.95 9.24 10.42
CA LEU A 45 -4.62 10.65 10.71
C LEU A 45 -4.49 11.52 9.44
N ALA A 46 -4.20 10.89 8.29
CA ALA A 46 -4.19 11.60 7.02
C ALA A 46 -5.61 12.03 6.60
N LEU A 47 -6.63 11.23 6.96
CA LEU A 47 -8.03 11.54 6.68
C LEU A 47 -8.53 12.77 7.46
N SER A 48 -7.93 13.08 8.61
CA SER A 48 -8.20 14.33 9.34
C SER A 48 -7.39 15.54 8.84
N GLY A 49 -6.65 15.39 7.74
CA GLY A 49 -5.88 16.46 7.10
C GLY A 49 -4.40 16.52 7.50
N PHE A 50 -3.92 15.64 8.38
CA PHE A 50 -2.51 15.63 8.79
C PHE A 50 -1.70 14.59 7.99
N VAL A 51 -1.00 15.07 6.96
CA VAL A 51 -0.30 14.21 5.98
C VAL A 51 1.21 14.09 6.17
N LYS A 52 1.79 14.71 7.20
CA LYS A 52 3.27 14.74 7.41
C LYS A 52 3.92 13.36 7.58
N HIS A 53 3.16 12.35 7.97
CA HIS A 53 3.63 10.98 8.14
C HIS A 53 3.07 10.03 7.08
N VAL A 54 2.71 10.57 5.91
CA VAL A 54 2.36 9.77 4.74
C VAL A 54 3.61 9.48 3.93
N PHE A 55 3.88 8.19 3.74
CA PHE A 55 5.12 7.71 3.16
C PHE A 55 4.81 7.04 1.81
N PRO A 56 5.24 7.62 0.68
CA PRO A 56 4.88 7.13 -0.65
C PRO A 56 5.51 5.76 -0.96
N ASP A 57 6.57 5.38 -0.25
CA ASP A 57 7.30 4.12 -0.39
C ASP A 57 6.65 2.93 0.33
N ARG A 58 5.48 3.13 0.95
CA ARG A 58 4.72 2.12 1.71
C ARG A 58 3.41 1.74 1.03
N LEU A 59 2.97 0.51 1.29
CA LEU A 59 1.63 0.06 0.93
C LEU A 59 0.62 0.66 1.92
N GLN A 60 -0.41 1.33 1.41
CA GLN A 60 -1.48 1.87 2.24
C GLN A 60 -2.60 0.84 2.44
N ILE A 61 -3.18 0.82 3.64
CA ILE A 61 -4.35 0.01 3.97
C ILE A 61 -5.41 0.94 4.54
N LEU A 62 -6.59 0.92 3.92
CA LEU A 62 -7.80 1.53 4.42
C LEU A 62 -8.72 0.41 4.91
N GLY A 63 -8.83 0.26 6.23
CA GLY A 63 -9.75 -0.68 6.86
C GLY A 63 -11.05 0.02 7.27
N LEU A 64 -11.87 -0.67 8.07
CA LEU A 64 -13.15 -0.15 8.55
C LEU A 64 -13.01 1.20 9.27
N THR A 65 -12.05 1.33 10.18
CA THR A 65 -11.83 2.60 10.90
C THR A 65 -11.51 3.77 9.96
N GLU A 66 -10.77 3.51 8.88
CA GLU A 66 -10.46 4.54 7.89
C GLU A 66 -11.65 4.84 6.96
N LEU A 67 -12.55 3.87 6.75
CA LEU A 67 -13.74 4.06 5.91
C LEU A 67 -14.92 4.69 6.67
N ASP A 68 -15.00 4.45 7.98
CA ASP A 68 -16.07 4.95 8.86
C ASP A 68 -15.84 6.39 9.36
N TYR A 69 -14.61 6.92 9.25
CA TYR A 69 -14.25 8.28 9.65
C TYR A 69 -14.77 9.34 8.65
#